data_AF-A0A4Y2RDH2-F1
#
_entry.id   AF-A0A4Y2RDH2-F1
#
_cell.length_a   1.000
_cell.length_b   1.000
_cell.length_c   1.000
_cell.angle_alpha   90.00
_cell.angle_beta   90.00
_cell.angle_gamma   90.00
#
_symmetry.space_group_name_H-M   'P 1'
#
loop_
_entity.id
_entity.type
_entity.pdbx_description
1 polymer ?
#
loop_
_entity_poly.entity_id
_entity_poly.type
_entity_poly.pdbx_seq_one_letter_code
_entity_poly.pdbx_strand_id
1 'polypeptide(L)'
;MTFFYSRRQNRSEGLLTGIPKTAAGRIIPTLFSEDTNLEILATEIYFNNCKFIIVNLYAPQGFDIKQAKSFFESFSIPVIIFRDFNLHHPMWGSNTSTSLSNSFVDWLQFRNTQHV
;
A
#
# COMPACT_ATOMS: atom_id res chain seq x y z
N MET A 1 4.18 24.39 6.60
CA MET A 1 4.35 22.94 6.36
C MET A 1 4.25 22.73 4.87
N THR A 2 5.37 22.45 4.18
CA THR A 2 5.42 22.62 2.72
C THR A 2 5.57 21.26 2.04
N PHE A 3 4.44 20.68 1.65
CA PHE A 3 4.43 19.52 0.74
C PHE A 3 4.63 19.99 -0.70
N PHE A 4 5.42 19.26 -1.48
CA PHE A 4 5.66 19.57 -2.89
C PHE A 4 5.42 18.34 -3.77
N TYR A 5 4.64 18.55 -4.82
CA TYR A 5 4.12 17.59 -5.80
C TYR A 5 3.08 16.59 -5.27
N SER A 6 1.88 16.69 -5.84
CA SER A 6 0.77 15.74 -5.70
C SER A 6 0.64 14.99 -7.02
N ARG A 7 0.46 13.67 -6.96
CA ARG A 7 0.28 12.85 -8.15
C ARG A 7 -0.92 11.94 -7.91
N ARG A 8 -2.01 12.24 -8.62
CA ARG A 8 -3.32 11.57 -8.53
C ARG A 8 -3.41 10.45 -9.56
N GLN A 9 -4.04 9.35 -9.19
CA GLN A 9 -4.51 8.33 -10.14
C GLN A 9 -5.99 8.62 -10.46
N ASN A 10 -6.37 8.52 -11.74
CA ASN A 10 -7.65 8.98 -12.32
C ASN A 10 -8.91 8.26 -11.76
N ARG A 11 -9.29 8.53 -10.51
CA ARG A 11 -10.63 8.25 -9.97
C ARG A 11 -11.16 9.47 -9.23
N SER A 12 -12.49 9.58 -9.14
CA SER A 12 -13.19 10.72 -8.52
C SER A 12 -12.78 10.93 -7.05
N GLU A 13 -12.39 9.85 -6.37
CA GLU A 13 -11.66 9.83 -5.10
C GLU A 13 -10.17 9.61 -5.38
N GLY A 14 -9.30 10.34 -4.66
CA GLY A 14 -7.89 10.47 -5.03
C GLY A 14 -6.95 10.07 -3.90
N LEU A 15 -6.12 9.07 -4.15
CA LEU A 15 -4.94 8.83 -3.33
C LEU A 15 -3.87 9.88 -3.61
N LEU A 16 -3.17 10.29 -2.56
CA LEU A 16 -2.08 11.26 -2.62
C LEU A 16 -0.92 10.79 -1.75
N THR A 17 0.27 10.82 -2.33
CA THR A 17 1.54 10.62 -1.61
C THR A 17 2.35 11.90 -1.79
N GLY A 18 2.58 12.63 -0.69
CA GLY A 18 3.39 13.85 -0.69
C GLY A 18 4.86 13.53 -0.48
N ILE A 19 5.74 14.13 -1.27
CA ILE A 19 7.18 13.85 -1.24
C ILE A 19 7.91 15.15 -0.89
N PRO A 20 8.76 15.19 0.15
CA PRO A 20 9.51 16.40 0.44
C PRO A 20 10.52 16.68 -0.68
N LYS A 21 10.86 17.95 -0.92
CA LYS A 21 11.88 18.35 -1.92
C LYS A 21 13.26 17.72 -1.70
N THR A 22 13.52 17.26 -0.48
CA THR A 22 14.75 16.56 -0.08
C THR A 22 14.77 15.09 -0.48
N ALA A 23 13.67 14.56 -1.03
CA ALA A 23 13.55 13.20 -1.54
C ALA A 23 13.17 13.23 -3.02
N ALA A 24 13.56 12.19 -3.75
CA ALA A 24 13.07 11.94 -5.10
C ALA A 24 11.98 10.88 -5.05
N GLY A 25 11.02 10.95 -5.98
CA GLY A 25 9.99 9.94 -6.07
C GLY A 25 9.44 9.73 -7.46
N ARG A 26 9.00 8.50 -7.71
CA ARG A 26 8.49 8.03 -8.99
C ARG A 26 7.26 7.16 -8.75
N ILE A 27 6.12 7.49 -9.39
CA ILE A 27 4.97 6.57 -9.38
C ILE A 27 5.35 5.30 -10.14
N ILE A 28 4.96 4.17 -9.55
CA ILE A 28 4.96 2.87 -10.20
C ILE A 28 3.58 2.67 -10.82
N PRO A 29 3.47 2.51 -12.15
CA PRO A 29 2.19 2.20 -12.78
C PRO A 29 1.60 0.92 -12.20
N THR A 30 0.32 0.93 -11.90
CA THR A 30 -0.38 -0.21 -11.33
C THR A 30 -1.42 -0.73 -12.33
N LEU A 31 -1.46 -2.04 -12.56
CA LEU A 31 -2.41 -2.68 -13.50
C LEU A 31 -3.61 -3.29 -12.75
N PHE A 32 -4.18 -2.58 -11.78
CA PHE A 32 -5.39 -3.05 -11.10
C PHE A 32 -6.61 -2.80 -11.98
N SER A 33 -7.53 -3.78 -12.00
CA SER A 33 -8.76 -3.67 -12.79
C SER A 33 -9.61 -2.49 -12.31
N GLU A 34 -10.18 -1.76 -13.27
CA GLU A 34 -11.13 -0.69 -13.02
C GLU A 34 -12.43 -1.19 -12.34
N ASP A 35 -12.70 -2.49 -12.39
CA ASP A 35 -13.90 -3.11 -11.78
C ASP A 35 -13.76 -3.31 -10.26
N THR A 36 -12.60 -3.02 -9.69
CA THR A 36 -12.37 -3.13 -8.25
C THR A 36 -12.59 -1.78 -7.56
N ASN A 37 -13.22 -1.80 -6.38
CA ASN A 37 -13.26 -0.64 -5.48
C ASN A 37 -11.91 -0.37 -4.79
N LEU A 38 -10.88 -1.16 -5.11
CA LEU A 38 -9.54 -1.00 -4.60
C LEU A 38 -8.87 0.21 -5.27
N GLU A 39 -8.43 1.16 -4.46
CA GLU A 39 -7.56 2.24 -4.90
C GLU A 39 -6.16 2.00 -4.36
N ILE A 40 -5.16 2.15 -5.22
CA ILE A 40 -3.78 1.93 -4.84
C ILE A 40 -2.86 2.87 -5.61
N LEU A 41 -1.98 3.55 -4.88
CA LEU A 41 -0.98 4.45 -5.40
C LEU A 41 0.38 4.03 -4.85
N ALA A 42 1.20 3.43 -5.71
CA ALA A 42 2.57 3.06 -5.37
C ALA A 42 3.56 4.11 -5.85
N THR A 43 4.41 4.54 -4.94
CA THR A 43 5.47 5.51 -5.21
C THR A 43 6.78 4.96 -4.71
N GLU A 44 7.73 4.78 -5.62
CA GLU A 44 9.12 4.52 -5.29
C GLU A 44 9.74 5.82 -4.76
N ILE A 45 10.37 5.75 -3.60
CA ILE A 45 11.02 6.86 -2.90
C ILE A 45 12.52 6.60 -2.83
N TYR A 46 13.30 7.63 -3.14
CA TYR A 46 14.72 7.68 -2.88
C TYR A 46 15.02 8.81 -1.90
N PHE A 47 15.54 8.44 -0.73
CA PHE A 47 15.83 9.37 0.36
C PHE A 47 17.01 8.86 1.19
N ASN A 48 17.98 9.71 1.51
CA ASN A 48 19.17 9.37 2.30
C ASN A 48 19.89 8.08 1.84
N ASN A 49 20.11 7.95 0.53
CA ASN A 49 20.71 6.76 -0.10
C ASN A 49 19.93 5.45 0.09
N CYS A 50 18.72 5.50 0.66
CA CYS A 50 17.81 4.38 0.76
C CYS A 50 16.75 4.45 -0.34
N LYS A 51 16.38 3.28 -0.83
CA LYS A 51 15.32 3.11 -1.84
C LYS A 51 14.24 2.20 -1.27
N PHE A 52 13.00 2.66 -1.28
CA PHE A 52 11.85 1.91 -0.78
C PHE A 52 10.58 2.33 -1.53
N ILE A 53 9.50 1.60 -1.33
CA ILE A 53 8.21 1.89 -1.96
C ILE A 53 7.22 2.26 -0.87
N ILE A 54 6.52 3.38 -1.04
CA ILE A 54 5.32 3.70 -0.29
C ILE A 54 4.12 3.30 -1.14
N VAL A 55 3.28 2.43 -0.60
CA VAL A 55 1.97 2.10 -1.18
C VAL A 55 0.89 2.72 -0.32
N ASN A 56 0.20 3.70 -0.89
CA ASN A 56 -1.01 4.25 -0.33
C ASN A 56 -2.19 3.45 -0.88
N LEU A 57 -3.04 2.89 -0.01
CA LEU A 57 -4.12 1.98 -0.40
C LEU A 57 -5.43 2.33 0.32
N TYR A 58 -6.53 2.36 -0.43
CA TYR A 58 -7.87 2.46 0.15
C TYR A 58 -8.76 1.35 -0.39
N ALA A 59 -9.41 0.62 0.53
CA ALA A 59 -10.32 -0.46 0.20
C ALA A 59 -11.63 -0.28 0.98
N PRO A 60 -12.63 0.45 0.44
CA PRO A 60 -13.87 0.79 1.15
C PRO A 60 -14.70 -0.45 1.57
N GLN A 61 -14.53 -1.57 0.88
CA GLN A 61 -15.27 -2.82 1.14
C GLN A 61 -14.44 -3.88 1.87
N GLY A 62 -13.28 -3.51 2.39
CA GLY A 62 -12.31 -4.44 2.96
C GLY A 62 -11.29 -4.90 1.93
N PHE A 63 -10.03 -4.95 2.35
CA PHE A 63 -8.93 -5.32 1.48
C PHE A 63 -8.76 -6.85 1.38
N ASP A 64 -8.91 -7.39 0.18
CA ASP A 64 -8.51 -8.77 -0.14
C ASP A 64 -7.10 -8.79 -0.73
N ILE A 65 -6.15 -9.31 0.05
CA ILE A 65 -4.76 -9.43 -0.35
C ILE A 65 -4.57 -10.21 -1.65
N LYS A 66 -5.47 -11.15 -2.01
CA LYS A 66 -5.37 -11.91 -3.26
C LYS A 66 -5.38 -11.02 -4.49
N GLN A 67 -6.11 -9.90 -4.46
CA GLN A 67 -6.21 -8.95 -5.57
C GLN A 67 -4.88 -8.23 -5.86
N ALA A 68 -4.01 -8.09 -4.85
CA ALA A 68 -2.76 -7.35 -4.96
C ALA A 68 -1.51 -8.17 -4.62
N LYS A 69 -1.65 -9.47 -4.36
CA LYS A 69 -0.55 -10.35 -3.94
C LYS A 69 0.60 -10.31 -4.94
N SER A 70 0.34 -10.56 -6.22
CA SER A 70 1.36 -10.55 -7.27
C SER A 70 2.02 -9.17 -7.42
N PHE A 71 1.26 -8.10 -7.22
CA PHE A 71 1.81 -6.74 -7.24
C PHE A 71 2.83 -6.53 -6.12
N PHE A 72 2.48 -6.86 -4.87
CA PHE A 72 3.41 -6.76 -3.75
C PHE A 72 4.58 -7.75 -3.84
N GLU A 73 4.39 -8.92 -4.45
CA GLU A 73 5.45 -9.93 -4.67
C GLU A 73 6.41 -9.55 -5.80
N SER A 74 6.02 -8.64 -6.69
CA SER A 74 6.92 -8.13 -7.75
C SER A 74 8.06 -7.24 -7.25
N PHE A 75 7.98 -6.75 -6.01
CA PHE A 75 8.96 -5.82 -5.45
C PHE A 75 10.10 -6.55 -4.74
N SER A 76 11.33 -6.19 -5.10
CA SER A 76 12.57 -6.68 -4.48
C SER A 76 13.19 -5.73 -3.46
N ILE A 77 12.56 -4.57 -3.24
CA ILE A 77 12.98 -3.55 -2.27
C ILE A 77 11.92 -3.38 -1.19
N PRO A 78 12.26 -2.81 -0.02
CA PRO A 78 11.30 -2.64 1.07
C PRO A 78 10.03 -1.91 0.63
N VAL A 79 8.88 -2.42 1.06
CA VAL A 79 7.56 -1.86 0.79
C VAL A 79 6.92 -1.46 2.12
N ILE A 80 6.44 -0.23 2.20
CA ILE A 80 5.69 0.29 3.33
C ILE A 80 4.28 0.58 2.83
N ILE A 81 3.29 -0.06 3.46
CA ILE A 81 1.88 0.05 3.07
C ILE A 81 1.17 0.92 4.11
N PHE A 82 0.46 1.95 3.65
CA PHE A 82 -0.30 2.88 4.47
C PHE A 82 -1.75 2.96 4.00
N ARG A 83 -2.57 3.56 4.87
CA ARG A 83 -4.02 3.87 4.74
C ARG A 83 -4.97 2.78 5.20
N ASP A 84 -6.23 2.92 4.81
CA ASP A 84 -7.41 2.31 5.40
C ASP A 84 -7.82 1.08 4.56
N PHE A 85 -7.51 -0.07 5.11
CA PHE A 85 -7.84 -1.37 4.55
C PHE A 85 -9.30 -1.77 4.81
N ASN A 86 -10.03 -1.04 5.67
CA ASN A 86 -11.29 -1.47 6.28
C ASN A 86 -11.24 -2.91 6.82
N LEU A 87 -10.14 -3.24 7.49
CA LEU A 87 -9.92 -4.54 8.12
C LEU A 87 -9.94 -4.42 9.65
N HIS A 88 -10.59 -5.38 10.29
CA HIS A 88 -10.66 -5.51 11.73
C HIS A 88 -9.81 -6.70 12.15
N HIS A 89 -8.79 -6.52 12.99
CA HIS A 89 -8.02 -7.63 13.56
C HIS A 89 -7.41 -7.28 14.93
N PRO A 90 -7.28 -8.24 15.87
CA PRO A 90 -6.62 -8.02 17.16
C PRO A 90 -5.18 -7.52 17.08
N MET A 91 -4.44 -7.90 16.03
CA MET A 91 -3.05 -7.45 15.81
C MET A 91 -2.90 -5.91 15.77
N TRP A 92 -3.95 -5.18 15.40
CA TRP A 92 -3.99 -3.72 15.42
C TRP A 92 -5.14 -3.16 16.28
N GLY A 93 -5.58 -3.91 17.29
CA GLY A 93 -6.44 -3.41 18.35
C GLY A 93 -7.96 -3.55 18.13
N SER A 94 -8.42 -4.31 17.14
CA SER A 94 -9.84 -4.66 17.03
C SER A 94 -10.21 -5.84 17.95
N ASN A 95 -11.41 -5.83 18.51
CA ASN A 95 -11.94 -6.96 19.29
C ASN A 95 -12.39 -8.14 18.41
N THR A 96 -12.52 -7.92 17.11
CA THR A 96 -12.96 -8.92 16.14
C THR A 96 -11.97 -9.04 15.00
N SER A 97 -12.03 -10.19 14.33
CA SER A 97 -11.32 -10.48 13.09
C SER A 97 -12.27 -10.91 11.99
N THR A 98 -11.95 -10.60 10.74
CA THR A 98 -12.66 -11.10 9.55
C THR A 98 -11.78 -12.08 8.76
N SER A 99 -12.38 -12.84 7.83
CA SER A 99 -11.61 -13.74 6.94
C SER A 99 -10.59 -12.96 6.10
N LEU A 100 -10.95 -11.77 5.63
CA LEU A 100 -10.05 -10.87 4.88
C LEU A 100 -8.88 -10.43 5.76
N SER A 101 -9.14 -10.02 7.00
CA SER A 101 -8.07 -9.58 7.90
C SER A 101 -7.12 -10.71 8.27
N ASN A 102 -7.65 -11.92 8.51
CA ASN A 102 -6.82 -13.10 8.81
C ASN A 102 -5.92 -13.44 7.64
N SER A 103 -6.48 -13.48 6.42
CA SER A 103 -5.71 -13.73 5.20
C SER A 103 -4.61 -12.68 4.98
N PHE A 104 -4.90 -11.42 5.29
CA PHE A 104 -3.92 -10.34 5.21
C PHE A 104 -2.80 -10.49 6.25
N VAL A 105 -3.12 -10.85 7.49
CA VAL A 105 -2.14 -11.09 8.56
C VAL A 105 -1.26 -12.30 8.25
N ASP A 106 -1.84 -13.40 7.79
CA ASP A 106 -1.09 -14.59 7.37
C ASP A 106 -0.08 -14.23 6.28
N TRP A 107 -0.51 -13.44 5.29
CA TRP A 107 0.38 -12.95 4.24
C TRP A 107 1.47 -12.01 4.77
N LEU A 108 1.13 -11.07 5.65
CA LEU A 108 2.12 -10.16 6.27
C LEU A 108 3.20 -10.95 7.04
N GLN A 109 2.80 -11.93 7.84
CA GLN A 109 3.70 -12.78 8.62
C GLN A 109 4.58 -13.63 7.71
N PHE A 110 4.00 -14.25 6.68
CA PHE A 110 4.74 -15.00 5.68
C PHE A 110 5.79 -14.13 4.97
N ARG A 111 5.42 -12.92 4.54
CA ARG A 111 6.33 -12.02 3.83
C ARG A 111 7.48 -11.53 4.70
N ASN A 112 7.23 -11.23 5.97
CA ASN A 112 8.27 -10.73 6.87
C ASN A 112 9.22 -11.83 7.37
N THR A 113 8.83 -13.11 7.32
CA THR A 113 9.69 -14.24 7.72
C THR A 113 10.60 -14.74 6.59
N GLN A 114 10.27 -14.49 5.33
CA GLN A 114 11.11 -14.86 4.16
C GLN A 114 12.31 -13.91 3.94
N HIS A 115 12.46 -12.86 4.74
CA HIS A 115 13.57 -11.91 4.69
C HIS A 115 14.57 -12.08 5.86
N VAL A 116 14.54 -13.23 6.56
CA VAL A 116 15.51 -13.62 7.61
C VAL A 116 16.56 -14.57 7.03
#